data_AF-A0A822BHI7-F1
#
_entry.id   AF-A0A822BHI7-F1
#
_cell.length_a   1.000
_cell.length_b   1.000
_cell.length_c   1.000
_cell.angle_alpha   90.00
_cell.angle_beta   90.00
_cell.angle_gamma   90.00
#
_symmetry.space_group_name_H-M   'P 1'
#
loop_
_entity.id
_entity.type
_entity.pdbx_description
1 polymer ?
#
loop_
_entity_poly.entity_id
_entity_poly.type
_entity_poly.pdbx_seq_one_letter_code
_entity_poly.pdbx_strand_id
1 'polypeptide(L)'
;MTAASMYWRDTLRGYSINHSLPLPFDRYRLSDERRTGLGISVSFDFGEDLSRAFLTYSSSNGITPEQLALASYFAFMFKLTNGECDLCIGMNTHGRYKEELMSVIGLFVNNIPLRCQLDPHWSFHQLAEHVKEIFTNSLEYSYFPLQRILAQYPNATKPVFLDTSFEFQSYASTTGKNQVMIGNARLVAAPFSIKIDEDEIMSKFDFVLTIQHDLDTDQLSCTINASLDLFDKITVDRMSQRFCSMLEQLLNINDNQMKKSIYELSLVLPDEILLMKSMNNTQVLFPSVTCIHHEFVHQVMEHPQKVAVELDDQSLTYDELLYYVQVSSLNLLNEQRVLVGDIICQCVERSISMVIGMMAIVMAGGVYCPLSPRDPEHRLHALATIACTFHLVDDLVNKKSIEIGVPLHNYRSMILDEFSKSVFVGQEGELFLGGIGVFAGYLGRDDLTSKALVDIDGEVFYRAGDLVKVDNKGLLH
;
A
#
# COMPACT_ATOMS: atom_id res chain seq x y z
N MET A 1 14.61 -33.87 23.56
CA MET A 1 14.57 -32.72 22.62
C MET A 1 15.94 -32.07 22.70
N THR A 2 16.61 -31.80 21.57
CA THR A 2 17.92 -31.12 21.59
C THR A 2 17.74 -29.64 21.89
N ALA A 3 18.79 -28.95 22.36
CA ALA A 3 18.76 -27.50 22.59
C ALA A 3 18.31 -26.74 21.33
N ALA A 4 18.85 -27.08 20.16
CA ALA A 4 18.43 -26.53 18.88
C ALA A 4 16.94 -26.77 18.57
N SER A 5 16.41 -27.96 18.86
CA SER A 5 15.00 -28.26 18.62
C SER A 5 14.08 -27.43 19.52
N MET A 6 14.48 -27.16 20.76
CA MET A 6 13.74 -26.29 21.69
C MET A 6 13.83 -24.83 21.25
N TYR A 7 15.01 -24.34 20.88
CA TYR A 7 15.20 -22.99 20.35
C TYR A 7 14.26 -22.70 19.19
N TRP A 8 14.28 -23.52 18.13
CA TRP A 8 13.43 -23.30 16.95
C TRP A 8 11.94 -23.42 17.23
N ARG A 9 11.55 -24.23 18.23
CA ARG A 9 10.16 -24.28 18.68
C ARG A 9 9.74 -23.00 19.37
N ASP A 10 10.60 -22.48 20.22
CA ASP A 10 10.31 -21.30 21.03
C ASP A 10 10.31 -20.03 20.18
N THR A 11 11.29 -19.88 19.27
CA THR A 11 11.36 -18.78 18.29
C THR A 11 10.10 -18.69 17.43
N LEU A 12 9.60 -19.83 16.95
CA LEU A 12 8.41 -19.88 16.07
C LEU A 12 7.09 -20.06 16.83
N ARG A 13 7.11 -20.03 18.16
CA ARG A 13 5.91 -20.27 18.97
C ARG A 13 4.86 -19.18 18.69
N GLY A 14 3.64 -19.62 18.38
CA GLY A 14 2.52 -18.72 18.11
C GLY A 14 2.60 -18.00 16.76
N TYR A 15 3.63 -18.29 15.95
CA TYR A 15 3.72 -17.76 14.61
C TYR A 15 2.79 -18.49 13.64
N SER A 16 2.07 -17.75 12.80
CA SER A 16 1.15 -18.29 11.80
C SER A 16 1.89 -18.82 10.58
N ILE A 17 2.56 -19.97 10.73
CA ILE A 17 3.46 -20.53 9.71
C ILE A 17 2.82 -20.75 8.32
N ASN A 18 1.49 -20.90 8.25
CA ASN A 18 0.74 -21.12 7.00
C ASN A 18 0.14 -19.85 6.39
N HIS A 19 0.27 -18.70 7.06
CA HIS A 19 -0.27 -17.44 6.55
C HIS A 19 0.77 -16.79 5.64
N SER A 20 0.52 -16.79 4.33
CA SER A 20 1.41 -16.12 3.38
C SER A 20 1.49 -14.63 3.64
N LEU A 21 2.67 -14.04 3.40
CA LEU A 21 2.84 -12.59 3.50
C LEU A 21 1.98 -11.89 2.42
N PRO A 22 1.25 -10.82 2.78
CA PRO A 22 0.42 -10.06 1.84
C PRO A 22 1.29 -9.10 1.01
N LEU A 23 2.22 -9.66 0.22
CA LEU A 23 3.01 -8.86 -0.72
C LEU A 23 2.11 -8.33 -1.84
N PRO A 24 2.47 -7.21 -2.49
CA PRO A 24 1.68 -6.63 -3.56
C PRO A 24 1.86 -7.46 -4.85
N PHE A 25 1.21 -8.63 -4.87
CA PHE A 25 1.19 -9.54 -5.99
C PHE A 25 0.34 -8.98 -7.13
N ASP A 26 0.77 -9.19 -8.37
CA ASP A 26 -0.02 -8.84 -9.56
C ASP A 26 -1.09 -9.90 -9.86
N ARG A 27 -0.91 -11.11 -9.32
CA ARG A 27 -1.76 -12.28 -9.57
C ARG A 27 -2.10 -13.01 -8.27
N TYR A 28 -3.28 -13.62 -8.25
CA TYR A 28 -3.66 -14.51 -7.17
C TYR A 28 -2.75 -15.75 -7.13
N ARG A 29 -2.36 -16.12 -5.92
CA ARG A 29 -1.59 -17.34 -5.68
C ARG A 29 -2.38 -18.57 -6.15
N LEU A 30 -1.81 -19.32 -7.09
CA LEU A 30 -2.30 -20.63 -7.50
C LEU A 30 -1.86 -21.71 -6.50
N SER A 31 -2.54 -22.86 -6.51
CA SER A 31 -2.09 -24.05 -5.76
C SER A 31 -0.68 -24.48 -6.18
N ASP A 32 0.13 -24.98 -5.25
CA ASP A 32 1.54 -25.32 -5.49
C ASP A 32 1.77 -26.26 -6.68
N GLU A 33 0.86 -27.21 -6.95
CA GLU A 33 0.93 -28.13 -8.09
C GLU A 33 0.85 -27.45 -9.46
N ARG A 34 0.37 -26.20 -9.52
CA ARG A 34 0.19 -25.43 -10.76
C ARG A 34 1.26 -24.36 -10.95
N ARG A 35 2.23 -24.28 -10.05
CA ARG A 35 3.33 -23.32 -10.16
C ARG A 35 4.29 -23.73 -11.26
N THR A 36 4.68 -22.77 -12.09
CA THR A 36 5.61 -23.02 -13.20
C THR A 36 7.04 -23.17 -12.69
N GLY A 37 7.35 -22.58 -11.54
CA GLY A 37 8.72 -22.47 -11.02
C GLY A 37 9.59 -21.50 -11.81
N LEU A 38 9.04 -20.79 -12.79
CA LEU A 38 9.72 -19.75 -13.54
C LEU A 38 9.82 -18.47 -12.70
N GLY A 39 10.89 -17.72 -12.92
CA GLY A 39 11.19 -16.50 -12.20
C GLY A 39 11.57 -15.34 -13.11
N ILE A 40 11.55 -14.14 -12.52
CA ILE A 40 12.17 -12.93 -13.05
C ILE A 40 13.37 -12.61 -12.17
N SER A 41 14.43 -12.08 -12.76
CA SER A 41 15.54 -11.47 -12.05
C SER A 41 15.69 -10.00 -12.45
N VAL A 42 15.83 -9.12 -11.45
CA VAL A 42 16.16 -7.70 -11.63
C VAL A 42 17.38 -7.39 -10.77
N SER A 43 18.44 -6.89 -11.39
CA SER A 43 19.68 -6.51 -10.71
C SER A 43 19.93 -5.01 -10.81
N PHE A 44 20.51 -4.43 -9.77
CA PHE A 44 20.87 -3.03 -9.70
C PHE A 44 22.05 -2.82 -8.74
N ASP A 45 22.87 -1.80 -9.03
CA ASP A 45 24.02 -1.43 -8.20
C ASP A 45 23.64 -0.28 -7.26
N PHE A 46 24.23 -0.26 -6.06
CA PHE A 46 24.02 0.84 -5.11
C PHE A 46 24.79 2.10 -5.52
N GLY A 47 25.74 1.99 -6.45
CA GLY A 47 26.71 3.06 -6.74
C GLY A 47 27.71 3.25 -5.59
N GLU A 48 28.70 4.11 -5.80
CA GLU A 48 29.82 4.27 -4.86
C GLU A 48 29.38 4.92 -3.54
N ASP A 49 28.55 5.96 -3.62
CA ASP A 49 28.20 6.77 -2.44
C ASP A 49 27.30 6.01 -1.46
N LEU A 50 26.27 5.32 -1.95
CA LEU A 50 25.40 4.50 -1.10
C LEU A 50 26.15 3.31 -0.52
N SER A 51 27.03 2.65 -1.31
CA SER A 51 27.86 1.55 -0.80
C SER A 51 28.78 2.01 0.32
N ARG A 52 29.47 3.15 0.13
CA ARG A 52 30.31 3.76 1.16
C ARG A 52 29.51 4.10 2.42
N ALA A 53 28.34 4.71 2.26
CA ALA A 53 27.49 5.09 3.39
C ALA A 53 27.01 3.84 4.18
N PHE A 54 26.59 2.80 3.47
CA PHE A 54 26.16 1.52 4.04
C PHE A 54 27.27 0.87 4.88
N LEU A 55 28.49 0.74 4.31
CA LEU A 55 29.64 0.13 4.98
C LEU A 55 30.18 0.98 6.14
N THR A 56 30.17 2.31 5.99
CA THR A 56 30.56 3.25 7.06
C THR A 56 29.61 3.15 8.26
N TYR A 57 28.30 3.07 8.01
CA TYR A 57 27.32 2.90 9.07
C TYR A 57 27.52 1.59 9.82
N SER A 58 27.67 0.49 9.07
CA SER A 58 27.92 -0.85 9.61
C SER A 58 29.14 -0.84 10.56
N SER A 59 30.29 -0.37 10.07
CA SER A 59 31.53 -0.33 10.86
C SER A 59 31.46 0.58 12.09
N SER A 60 30.80 1.74 11.98
CA SER A 60 30.72 2.73 13.07
C SER A 60 29.81 2.30 14.23
N ASN A 61 28.84 1.42 13.97
CA ASN A 61 27.84 1.00 14.95
C ASN A 61 28.03 -0.45 15.44
N GLY A 62 29.11 -1.13 15.04
CA GLY A 62 29.37 -2.51 15.44
C GLY A 62 28.30 -3.49 14.95
N ILE A 63 27.71 -3.23 13.79
CA ILE A 63 26.73 -4.08 13.09
C ILE A 63 27.40 -4.54 11.80
N THR A 64 27.38 -5.83 11.47
CA THR A 64 28.00 -6.31 10.21
C THR A 64 27.19 -5.86 8.98
N PRO A 65 27.78 -5.77 7.78
CA PRO A 65 27.04 -5.41 6.57
C PRO A 65 25.85 -6.34 6.30
N GLU A 66 25.99 -7.63 6.58
CA GLU A 66 24.92 -8.63 6.46
C GLU A 66 23.77 -8.36 7.44
N GLN A 67 24.06 -8.06 8.71
CA GLN A 67 23.04 -7.73 9.70
C GLN A 67 22.30 -6.43 9.35
N LEU A 68 23.02 -5.42 8.85
CA LEU A 68 22.42 -4.17 8.39
C LEU A 68 21.52 -4.42 7.18
N ALA A 69 21.97 -5.23 6.23
CA ALA A 69 21.21 -5.59 5.03
C ALA A 69 19.93 -6.35 5.39
N LEU A 70 20.03 -7.28 6.33
CA LEU A 70 18.89 -8.01 6.87
C LEU A 70 17.89 -7.07 7.57
N ALA A 71 18.38 -6.09 8.34
CA ALA A 71 17.51 -5.09 8.97
C ALA A 71 16.80 -4.20 7.95
N SER A 72 17.52 -3.76 6.91
CA SER A 72 16.92 -3.08 5.76
C SER A 72 15.85 -3.95 5.10
N TYR A 73 16.10 -5.25 4.97
CA TYR A 73 15.14 -6.15 4.39
C TYR A 73 13.87 -6.31 5.23
N PHE A 74 13.98 -6.45 6.56
CA PHE A 74 12.81 -6.46 7.44
C PHE A 74 12.01 -5.15 7.36
N ALA A 75 12.68 -3.99 7.33
CA ALA A 75 12.00 -2.70 7.16
C ALA A 75 11.26 -2.61 5.81
N PHE A 76 11.89 -3.11 4.74
CA PHE A 76 11.29 -3.14 3.41
C PHE A 76 10.06 -4.05 3.38
N MET A 77 10.17 -5.25 3.94
CA MET A 77 9.07 -6.21 4.03
C MET A 77 7.91 -5.64 4.84
N PHE A 78 8.17 -5.03 6.00
CA PHE A 78 7.16 -4.34 6.82
C PHE A 78 6.36 -3.31 6.00
N LYS A 79 7.04 -2.49 5.19
CA LYS A 79 6.35 -1.51 4.34
C LYS A 79 5.64 -2.14 3.14
N LEU A 80 6.16 -3.23 2.55
CA LEU A 80 5.51 -3.94 1.45
C LEU A 80 4.24 -4.68 1.89
N THR A 81 4.21 -5.19 3.11
CA THR A 81 3.07 -5.93 3.68
C THR A 81 2.10 -5.03 4.45
N ASN A 82 2.13 -3.72 4.18
CA ASN A 82 1.22 -2.74 4.79
C ASN A 82 1.24 -2.72 6.33
N GLY A 83 2.40 -2.94 6.95
CA GLY A 83 2.56 -2.81 8.41
C GLY A 83 2.65 -4.11 9.20
N GLU A 84 2.70 -5.29 8.58
CA GLU A 84 2.86 -6.56 9.32
C GLU A 84 4.05 -6.54 10.29
N CYS A 85 3.74 -6.63 11.58
CA CYS A 85 4.72 -6.51 12.67
C CYS A 85 5.32 -7.84 13.11
N ASP A 86 4.86 -8.98 12.60
CA ASP A 86 5.44 -10.30 12.92
C ASP A 86 5.86 -10.98 11.62
N LEU A 87 7.12 -10.77 11.23
CA LEU A 87 7.66 -11.22 9.96
C LEU A 87 8.58 -12.41 10.17
N CYS A 88 8.47 -13.42 9.30
CA CYS A 88 9.42 -14.52 9.26
C CYS A 88 9.95 -14.72 7.84
N ILE A 89 11.26 -14.52 7.68
CA ILE A 89 11.94 -14.62 6.39
C ILE A 89 12.90 -15.81 6.40
N GLY A 90 13.07 -16.46 5.26
CA GLY A 90 14.11 -17.47 5.09
C GLY A 90 15.49 -16.82 4.99
N MET A 91 16.50 -17.49 5.52
CA MET A 91 17.90 -17.12 5.29
C MET A 91 18.73 -18.35 4.96
N ASN A 92 19.48 -18.27 3.87
CA ASN A 92 20.40 -19.34 3.48
C ASN A 92 21.71 -19.23 4.24
N THR A 93 22.10 -20.32 4.89
CA THR A 93 23.40 -20.46 5.57
C THR A 93 24.27 -21.44 4.79
N HIS A 94 25.59 -21.25 4.82
CA HIS A 94 26.53 -22.16 4.15
C HIS A 94 26.48 -23.60 4.72
N GLY A 95 25.97 -23.77 5.95
CA GLY A 95 25.77 -25.04 6.65
C GLY A 95 27.05 -25.85 6.91
N ARG A 96 28.22 -25.23 6.76
CA ARG A 96 29.54 -25.79 7.10
C ARG A 96 29.95 -25.32 8.49
N TYR A 97 29.23 -25.75 9.51
CA TYR A 97 29.39 -25.32 10.91
C TYR A 97 30.60 -25.94 11.63
N LYS A 98 31.40 -26.75 10.94
CA LYS A 98 32.66 -27.28 11.44
C LYS A 98 33.77 -27.08 10.42
N GLU A 99 34.99 -26.90 10.90
CA GLU A 99 36.17 -26.67 10.06
C GLU A 99 36.42 -27.83 9.08
N GLU A 100 36.17 -29.09 9.48
CA GLU A 100 36.38 -30.25 8.61
C GLU A 100 35.41 -30.28 7.42
N LEU A 101 34.27 -29.58 7.51
CA LEU A 101 33.30 -29.48 6.43
C LEU A 101 33.69 -28.41 5.40
N MET A 102 34.64 -27.52 5.68
CA MET A 102 34.96 -26.39 4.79
C MET A 102 35.53 -26.85 3.44
N SER A 103 36.32 -27.93 3.42
CA SER A 103 36.94 -28.47 2.21
C SER A 103 36.13 -29.56 1.50
N VAL A 104 34.95 -29.93 2.02
CA VAL A 104 34.16 -31.05 1.47
C VAL A 104 33.27 -30.59 0.31
N ILE A 105 33.32 -31.31 -0.81
CA ILE A 105 32.38 -31.08 -1.93
C ILE A 105 31.06 -31.78 -1.59
N GLY A 106 29.96 -31.02 -1.53
CA GLY A 106 28.63 -31.53 -1.20
C GLY A 106 27.60 -30.41 -1.00
N LEU A 107 26.32 -30.78 -0.88
CA LEU A 107 25.22 -29.86 -0.59
C LEU A 107 25.11 -29.66 0.93
N PHE A 108 25.60 -28.53 1.43
CA PHE A 108 25.56 -28.16 2.85
C PHE A 108 24.61 -27.02 3.15
N VAL A 109 24.13 -26.29 2.13
CA VAL A 109 23.26 -25.12 2.32
C VAL A 109 22.05 -25.51 3.15
N ASN A 110 21.82 -24.77 4.24
CA ASN A 110 20.65 -24.94 5.09
C ASN A 110 19.89 -23.61 5.12
N ASN A 111 18.57 -23.67 4.99
CA ASN A 111 17.71 -22.50 5.10
C ASN A 111 17.11 -22.48 6.50
N ILE A 112 17.23 -21.36 7.20
CA ILE A 112 16.68 -21.18 8.54
C ILE A 112 15.64 -20.05 8.55
N PRO A 113 14.57 -20.20 9.33
CA PRO A 113 13.60 -19.13 9.51
C PRO A 113 14.14 -18.07 10.46
N LEU A 114 14.06 -16.80 10.07
CA LEU A 114 14.34 -15.66 10.93
C LEU A 114 13.05 -14.91 11.20
N ARG A 115 12.49 -15.11 12.39
CA ARG A 115 11.31 -14.38 12.86
C ARG A 115 11.74 -13.11 13.58
N CYS A 116 11.16 -11.99 13.19
CA CYS A 116 11.33 -10.69 13.82
C CYS A 116 9.95 -10.15 14.19
N GLN A 117 9.77 -9.81 15.47
CA GLN A 117 8.61 -9.08 15.93
C GLN A 117 9.01 -7.61 16.00
N LEU A 118 8.48 -6.81 15.08
CA LEU A 118 8.80 -5.41 14.89
C LEU A 118 7.90 -4.53 15.75
N ASP A 119 8.47 -3.46 16.27
CA ASP A 119 7.71 -2.31 16.76
C ASP A 119 7.78 -1.21 15.69
N PRO A 120 6.65 -0.77 15.12
CA PRO A 120 6.61 0.30 14.11
C PRO A 120 7.32 1.58 14.57
N HIS A 121 7.32 1.87 15.87
CA HIS A 121 7.89 3.08 16.45
C HIS A 121 9.41 3.02 16.62
N TRP A 122 10.03 1.85 16.48
CA TRP A 122 11.48 1.74 16.54
C TRP A 122 12.14 2.59 15.49
N SER A 123 13.22 3.25 15.89
CA SER A 123 14.15 3.82 14.93
C SER A 123 14.79 2.71 14.10
N PHE A 124 15.28 3.03 12.91
CA PHE A 124 15.98 2.03 12.10
C PHE A 124 17.20 1.45 12.83
N HIS A 125 17.89 2.26 13.63
CA HIS A 125 19.00 1.78 14.46
C HIS A 125 18.55 0.72 15.47
N GLN A 126 17.43 0.94 16.17
CA GLN A 126 16.86 -0.02 17.11
C GLN A 126 16.46 -1.32 16.42
N LEU A 127 15.87 -1.23 15.22
CA LEU A 127 15.59 -2.41 14.40
C LEU A 127 16.88 -3.17 14.07
N ALA A 128 17.94 -2.47 13.66
CA ALA A 128 19.22 -3.10 13.31
C ALA A 128 19.89 -3.78 14.51
N GLU A 129 19.83 -3.18 15.71
CA GLU A 129 20.29 -3.82 16.95
C GLU A 129 19.47 -5.07 17.29
N HIS A 130 18.15 -5.01 17.15
CA HIS A 130 17.27 -6.15 17.41
C HIS A 130 17.52 -7.31 16.41
N VAL A 131 17.65 -6.98 15.13
CA VAL A 131 17.97 -7.95 14.07
C VAL A 131 19.34 -8.58 14.29
N LYS A 132 20.33 -7.82 14.75
CA LYS A 132 21.65 -8.34 15.15
C LYS A 132 21.52 -9.42 16.22
N GLU A 133 20.70 -9.21 17.25
CA GLU A 133 20.44 -10.21 18.31
C GLU A 133 19.79 -11.48 17.75
N ILE A 134 18.70 -11.32 16.97
CA ILE A 134 17.99 -12.45 16.33
C ILE A 134 18.95 -13.25 15.44
N PHE A 135 19.74 -12.56 14.62
CA PHE A 135 20.69 -13.17 13.70
C PHE A 135 21.75 -13.97 14.46
N THR A 136 22.40 -13.39 15.47
CA THR A 136 23.43 -14.06 16.27
C THR A 136 22.89 -15.30 16.97
N ASN A 137 21.72 -15.20 17.62
CA ASN A 137 21.09 -16.33 18.31
C ASN A 137 20.67 -17.44 17.34
N SER A 138 20.16 -17.07 16.16
CA SER A 138 19.71 -18.04 15.15
C SER A 138 20.87 -18.76 14.48
N LEU A 139 22.00 -18.07 14.27
CA LEU A 139 23.20 -18.68 13.70
C LEU A 139 23.81 -19.74 14.61
N GLU A 140 23.72 -19.61 15.95
CA GLU A 140 24.19 -20.62 16.90
C GLU A 140 23.54 -22.00 16.63
N TYR A 141 22.27 -22.00 16.20
CA TYR A 141 21.49 -23.21 15.93
C TYR A 141 21.27 -23.49 14.45
N SER A 142 22.01 -22.81 13.56
CA SER A 142 21.89 -22.93 12.09
C SER A 142 22.24 -24.32 11.54
N TYR A 143 22.94 -25.15 12.32
CA TYR A 143 23.25 -26.54 11.96
C TYR A 143 22.02 -27.47 12.01
N PHE A 144 20.91 -27.03 12.62
CA PHE A 144 19.72 -27.85 12.76
C PHE A 144 18.93 -27.88 11.43
N PRO A 145 18.66 -29.07 10.85
CA PRO A 145 18.09 -29.14 9.51
C PRO A 145 16.69 -28.55 9.42
N LEU A 146 16.40 -27.81 8.34
CA LEU A 146 15.08 -27.23 8.11
C LEU A 146 13.95 -28.27 8.20
N GLN A 147 14.13 -29.47 7.62
CA GLN A 147 13.12 -30.53 7.66
C GLN A 147 12.77 -30.96 9.09
N ARG A 148 13.72 -30.85 10.02
CA ARG A 148 13.49 -31.14 11.45
C ARG A 148 12.77 -29.99 12.15
N ILE A 149 12.96 -28.74 11.71
CA ILE A 149 12.16 -27.60 12.15
C ILE A 149 10.72 -27.79 11.68
N LEU A 150 10.52 -28.09 10.39
CA LEU A 150 9.20 -28.32 9.79
C LEU A 150 8.47 -29.51 10.38
N ALA A 151 9.17 -30.57 10.76
CA ALA A 151 8.56 -31.72 11.44
C ALA A 151 7.93 -31.36 12.80
N GLN A 152 8.23 -30.20 13.38
CA GLN A 152 7.56 -29.71 14.58
C GLN A 152 6.18 -29.07 14.28
N TYR A 153 5.88 -28.82 13.00
CA TYR A 153 4.67 -28.20 12.49
C TYR A 153 4.01 -29.10 11.42
N PRO A 154 3.44 -30.26 11.79
CA PRO A 154 2.97 -31.27 10.84
C PRO A 154 1.80 -30.81 9.95
N ASN A 155 1.11 -29.73 10.33
CA ASN A 155 0.05 -29.10 9.53
C ASN A 155 0.57 -28.00 8.61
N ALA A 156 1.89 -27.76 8.57
CA ALA A 156 2.48 -26.78 7.67
C ALA A 156 2.59 -27.37 6.26
N THR A 157 1.84 -26.83 5.31
CA THR A 157 1.88 -27.25 3.90
C THR A 157 2.93 -26.46 3.13
N LYS A 158 2.92 -25.13 3.28
CA LYS A 158 3.93 -24.22 2.76
C LYS A 158 4.25 -23.17 3.83
N PRO A 159 5.37 -23.35 4.57
CA PRO A 159 5.82 -22.38 5.57
C PRO A 159 6.08 -21.00 4.95
N VAL A 160 5.57 -19.93 5.57
CA VAL A 160 5.69 -18.55 5.07
C VAL A 160 7.11 -18.02 4.93
N PHE A 161 8.08 -18.52 5.71
CA PHE A 161 9.50 -18.20 5.52
C PHE A 161 10.11 -18.85 4.26
N LEU A 162 9.31 -19.60 3.48
CA LEU A 162 9.61 -20.02 2.11
C LEU A 162 8.88 -19.17 1.06
N ASP A 163 8.02 -18.23 1.47
CA ASP A 163 7.49 -17.22 0.55
C ASP A 163 8.59 -16.22 0.22
N THR A 164 9.41 -15.87 1.21
CA THR A 164 10.49 -14.90 1.03
C THR A 164 11.81 -15.32 1.66
N SER A 165 12.92 -14.97 0.99
CA SER A 165 14.27 -15.27 1.47
C SER A 165 15.21 -14.08 1.31
N PHE A 166 16.17 -13.98 2.21
CA PHE A 166 17.26 -13.02 2.15
C PHE A 166 18.61 -13.74 2.00
N GLU A 167 19.49 -13.17 1.20
CA GLU A 167 20.86 -13.64 1.03
C GLU A 167 21.85 -12.48 1.04
N PHE A 168 22.95 -12.65 1.75
CA PHE A 168 24.08 -11.75 1.68
C PHE A 168 25.34 -12.55 1.30
N GLN A 169 26.07 -12.07 0.29
CA GLN A 169 27.26 -12.75 -0.20
C GLN A 169 28.40 -11.76 -0.34
N SER A 170 29.51 -11.99 0.36
CA SER A 170 30.75 -11.27 0.10
C SER A 170 31.68 -12.12 -0.74
N TYR A 171 32.28 -11.53 -1.76
CA TYR A 171 33.31 -12.17 -2.55
C TYR A 171 34.50 -11.21 -2.71
N ALA A 172 35.70 -11.78 -2.75
CA ALA A 172 36.87 -11.08 -3.26
C ALA A 172 37.04 -11.54 -4.71
N SER A 173 37.05 -10.59 -5.64
CA SER A 173 37.30 -10.91 -7.03
C SER A 173 38.73 -11.45 -7.18
N THR A 174 38.89 -12.61 -7.80
CA THR A 174 40.22 -13.06 -8.25
C THR A 174 40.70 -12.29 -9.49
N THR A 175 40.20 -11.08 -9.75
CA THR A 175 40.57 -10.29 -10.94
C THR A 175 42.08 -9.95 -10.99
N GLY A 176 42.79 -10.06 -9.86
CA GLY A 176 44.27 -10.05 -9.81
C GLY A 176 44.96 -11.42 -9.67
N LYS A 177 44.22 -12.49 -9.39
CA LYS A 177 44.72 -13.87 -9.15
C LYS A 177 44.30 -14.88 -10.21
N ASN A 178 43.79 -14.45 -11.37
CA ASN A 178 43.53 -15.31 -12.51
C ASN A 178 44.81 -15.85 -13.17
N GLN A 179 45.96 -15.77 -12.49
CA GLN A 179 47.24 -16.17 -13.02
C GLN A 179 47.89 -17.15 -12.06
N VAL A 180 47.90 -18.41 -12.46
CA VAL A 180 48.64 -19.46 -11.76
C VAL A 180 49.89 -19.75 -12.57
N MET A 181 51.05 -19.59 -11.94
CA MET A 181 52.31 -20.08 -12.51
C MET A 181 52.42 -21.57 -12.21
N ILE A 182 52.46 -22.41 -13.25
CA ILE A 182 52.79 -23.83 -13.14
C ILE A 182 54.12 -24.04 -13.89
N GLY A 183 55.23 -24.10 -13.14
CA GLY A 183 56.58 -24.08 -13.71
C GLY A 183 56.83 -22.77 -14.47
N ASN A 184 57.12 -22.87 -15.77
CA ASN A 184 57.35 -21.73 -16.68
C ASN A 184 56.10 -21.30 -17.44
N ALA A 185 54.96 -21.99 -17.25
CA ALA A 185 53.71 -21.69 -17.93
C ALA A 185 52.82 -20.79 -17.07
N ARG A 186 52.26 -19.75 -17.69
CA ARG A 186 51.29 -18.82 -17.09
C ARG A 186 49.88 -19.26 -17.49
N LEU A 187 49.13 -19.85 -16.58
CA LEU A 187 47.70 -20.12 -16.76
C LEU A 187 46.93 -18.85 -16.48
N VAL A 188 46.26 -18.30 -17.50
CA VAL A 188 45.37 -17.15 -17.36
C VAL A 188 43.93 -17.66 -17.45
N ALA A 189 43.18 -17.58 -16.35
CA ALA A 189 41.74 -17.84 -16.39
C ALA A 189 41.06 -16.67 -17.12
N ALA A 190 40.53 -16.93 -18.32
CA ALA A 190 39.66 -16.00 -19.04
C ALA A 190 38.22 -16.29 -18.59
N PRO A 191 37.56 -15.40 -17.83
CA PRO A 191 36.17 -15.59 -17.50
C PRO A 191 35.36 -15.55 -18.80
N PHE A 192 34.53 -16.57 -19.01
CA PHE A 192 33.48 -16.53 -20.02
C PHE A 192 32.15 -16.66 -19.27
N SER A 193 31.21 -15.77 -19.56
CA SER A 193 29.84 -15.90 -19.10
C SER A 193 29.07 -16.73 -20.13
N ILE A 194 28.52 -17.85 -19.69
CA ILE A 194 27.44 -18.50 -20.44
C ILE A 194 26.21 -17.64 -20.15
N LYS A 195 25.68 -16.95 -21.18
CA LYS A 195 24.34 -16.38 -21.07
C LYS A 195 23.37 -17.56 -21.00
N ILE A 196 22.86 -17.83 -19.81
CA ILE A 196 21.65 -18.62 -19.64
C ILE A 196 20.53 -17.74 -20.24
N ASP A 197 19.71 -18.29 -21.13
CA ASP A 197 18.59 -17.52 -21.70
C ASP A 197 17.72 -16.98 -20.56
N GLU A 198 17.23 -15.73 -20.69
CA GLU A 198 16.33 -15.11 -19.70
C GLU A 198 15.09 -15.97 -19.43
N ASP A 199 14.74 -16.87 -20.36
CA ASP A 199 13.62 -17.80 -20.30
C ASP A 199 13.83 -19.00 -19.33
N GLU A 200 15.04 -19.18 -18.75
CA GLU A 200 15.37 -20.32 -17.87
C GLU A 200 15.62 -19.92 -16.39
N ILE A 201 15.22 -18.72 -15.96
CA ILE A 201 15.34 -18.33 -14.55
C ILE A 201 14.35 -19.17 -13.73
N MET A 202 14.85 -20.01 -12.84
CA MET A 202 14.02 -20.76 -11.89
C MET A 202 13.89 -20.01 -10.56
N SER A 203 12.67 -19.84 -10.06
CA SER A 203 12.40 -19.31 -8.72
C SER A 203 11.81 -20.38 -7.81
N LYS A 204 12.50 -20.64 -6.69
CA LYS A 204 12.03 -21.57 -5.64
C LYS A 204 11.22 -20.88 -4.54
N PHE A 205 11.34 -19.56 -4.44
CA PHE A 205 10.62 -18.71 -3.49
C PHE A 205 9.72 -17.75 -4.26
N ASP A 206 8.84 -17.03 -3.57
CA ASP A 206 8.01 -16.02 -4.22
C ASP A 206 8.81 -14.74 -4.45
N PHE A 207 9.67 -14.39 -3.49
CA PHE A 207 10.49 -13.19 -3.53
C PHE A 207 11.81 -13.38 -2.76
N VAL A 208 12.95 -13.23 -3.44
CA VAL A 208 14.30 -13.34 -2.86
C VAL A 208 15.07 -12.06 -3.12
N LEU A 209 15.65 -11.49 -2.06
CA LEU A 209 16.58 -10.37 -2.17
C LEU A 209 17.99 -10.83 -1.83
N THR A 210 18.89 -10.74 -2.79
CA THR A 210 20.32 -11.07 -2.64
C THR A 210 21.14 -9.80 -2.72
N ILE A 211 21.91 -9.49 -1.68
CA ILE A 211 22.91 -8.42 -1.71
C ILE A 211 24.30 -9.03 -1.86
N GLN A 212 25.07 -8.50 -2.80
CA GLN A 212 26.45 -8.88 -3.04
C GLN A 212 27.39 -7.75 -2.65
N HIS A 213 28.50 -8.11 -2.01
CA HIS A 213 29.55 -7.20 -1.58
C HIS A 213 30.88 -7.61 -2.20
N ASP A 214 31.36 -6.78 -3.12
CA ASP A 214 32.70 -6.92 -3.69
C ASP A 214 33.74 -6.34 -2.73
N LEU A 215 34.52 -7.22 -2.11
CA LEU A 215 35.54 -6.85 -1.13
C LEU A 215 36.75 -6.13 -1.72
N ASP A 216 36.93 -6.14 -3.05
CA ASP A 216 38.04 -5.41 -3.68
C ASP A 216 37.68 -3.96 -4.01
N THR A 217 36.40 -3.71 -4.30
CA THR A 217 35.91 -2.40 -4.72
C THR A 217 35.03 -1.71 -3.66
N ASP A 218 34.69 -2.43 -2.57
CA ASP A 218 33.69 -2.03 -1.57
C ASP A 218 32.32 -1.68 -2.20
N GLN A 219 32.04 -2.23 -3.38
CA GLN A 219 30.81 -1.99 -4.12
C GLN A 219 29.74 -2.99 -3.68
N LEU A 220 28.54 -2.47 -3.39
CA LEU A 220 27.35 -3.27 -3.15
C LEU A 220 26.46 -3.30 -4.39
N SER A 221 25.92 -4.48 -4.67
CA SER A 221 24.89 -4.68 -5.69
C SER A 221 23.77 -5.57 -5.13
N CYS A 222 22.60 -5.50 -5.75
CA CYS A 222 21.44 -6.24 -5.32
C CYS A 222 20.79 -6.93 -6.51
N THR A 223 20.25 -8.11 -6.26
CA THR A 223 19.42 -8.85 -7.22
C THR A 223 18.14 -9.31 -6.53
N ILE A 224 17.01 -9.02 -7.15
CA ILE A 224 15.70 -9.50 -6.73
C ILE A 224 15.26 -10.60 -7.69
N ASN A 225 15.06 -11.80 -7.16
CA ASN A 225 14.43 -12.89 -7.89
C ASN A 225 13.00 -13.08 -7.39
N ALA A 226 12.04 -13.13 -8.30
CA ALA A 226 10.63 -13.27 -7.94
C ALA A 226 9.92 -14.27 -8.85
N SER A 227 8.85 -14.89 -8.36
CA SER A 227 8.07 -15.87 -9.14
C SER A 227 7.19 -15.20 -10.19
N LEU A 228 7.31 -15.63 -11.45
CA LEU A 228 6.46 -15.18 -12.56
C LEU A 228 4.98 -15.54 -12.37
N ASP A 229 4.69 -16.56 -11.55
CA ASP A 229 3.32 -16.93 -11.22
C ASP A 229 2.59 -15.82 -10.41
N LEU A 230 3.34 -14.91 -9.79
CA LEU A 230 2.84 -13.92 -8.84
C LEU A 230 3.13 -12.48 -9.26
N PHE A 231 4.29 -12.23 -9.90
CA PHE A 231 4.79 -10.89 -10.19
C PHE A 231 5.06 -10.68 -11.67
N ASP A 232 4.79 -9.47 -12.13
CA ASP A 232 5.28 -8.93 -13.39
C ASP A 232 6.67 -8.29 -13.24
N LYS A 233 7.47 -8.33 -14.31
CA LYS A 233 8.82 -7.74 -14.32
C LYS A 233 8.82 -6.26 -13.95
N ILE A 234 7.78 -5.53 -14.37
CA ILE A 234 7.62 -4.10 -14.03
C ILE A 234 7.44 -3.93 -12.52
N THR A 235 6.62 -4.75 -11.87
CA THR A 235 6.39 -4.68 -10.42
C THR A 235 7.66 -4.95 -9.63
N VAL A 236 8.43 -5.97 -10.02
CA VAL A 236 9.73 -6.31 -9.42
C VAL A 236 10.76 -5.19 -9.64
N ASP A 237 10.77 -4.58 -10.83
CA ASP A 237 11.62 -3.42 -11.13
C ASP A 237 11.25 -2.22 -10.26
N ARG A 238 9.95 -1.93 -10.06
CA ARG A 238 9.54 -0.89 -9.11
C ARG A 238 9.97 -1.22 -7.69
N MET A 239 9.85 -2.47 -7.24
CA MET A 239 10.33 -2.89 -5.92
C MET A 239 11.84 -2.66 -5.75
N SER A 240 12.63 -2.88 -6.80
CA SER A 240 14.07 -2.61 -6.80
C SER A 240 14.36 -1.12 -6.55
N GLN A 241 13.65 -0.24 -7.28
CA GLN A 241 13.74 1.21 -7.12
C GLN A 241 13.30 1.66 -5.73
N ARG A 242 12.22 1.07 -5.18
CA ARG A 242 11.73 1.34 -3.82
C ARG A 242 12.75 0.97 -2.76
N PHE A 243 13.36 -0.21 -2.88
CA PHE A 243 14.40 -0.66 -1.95
C PHE A 243 15.61 0.27 -1.97
N CYS A 244 16.09 0.63 -3.18
CA CYS A 244 17.18 1.59 -3.33
C CYS A 244 16.83 2.94 -2.71
N SER A 245 15.66 3.51 -3.04
CA SER A 245 15.19 4.79 -2.48
C SER A 245 15.03 4.75 -0.96
N MET A 246 14.59 3.63 -0.40
CA MET A 246 14.50 3.45 1.06
C MET A 246 15.89 3.44 1.71
N LEU A 247 16.87 2.74 1.12
CA LEU A 247 18.25 2.75 1.59
C LEU A 247 18.87 4.14 1.50
N GLU A 248 18.63 4.87 0.42
CA GLU A 248 19.05 6.27 0.28
C GLU A 248 18.42 7.13 1.37
N GLN A 249 17.12 7.01 1.65
CA GLN A 249 16.46 7.75 2.73
C GLN A 249 17.09 7.46 4.10
N LEU A 250 17.49 6.21 4.35
CA LEU A 250 18.11 5.78 5.60
C LEU A 250 19.55 6.28 5.74
N LEU A 251 20.35 6.19 4.67
CA LEU A 251 21.81 6.32 4.71
C LEU A 251 22.33 7.66 4.18
N ASN A 252 21.47 8.53 3.66
CA ASN A 252 21.87 9.87 3.23
C ASN A 252 22.17 10.79 4.43
N ILE A 253 23.09 11.73 4.24
CA ILE A 253 24.12 12.30 5.16
C ILE A 253 23.61 13.02 6.44
N ASN A 254 22.31 13.01 6.75
CA ASN A 254 21.78 13.64 7.97
C ASN A 254 21.47 12.60 9.06
N ASP A 255 22.21 12.65 10.18
CA ASP A 255 22.07 11.79 11.38
C ASP A 255 20.62 11.62 11.91
N ASN A 256 19.71 12.52 11.57
CA ASN A 256 18.32 12.48 12.04
C ASN A 256 17.45 11.43 11.33
N GLN A 257 17.81 10.94 10.13
CA GLN A 257 16.98 9.95 9.42
C GLN A 257 17.01 8.59 10.11
N MET A 258 18.16 8.20 10.66
CA MET A 258 18.32 6.97 11.44
C MET A 258 17.53 6.96 12.76
N LYS A 259 17.08 8.14 13.22
CA LYS A 259 16.22 8.31 14.40
C LYS A 259 14.73 8.24 14.06
N LYS A 260 14.36 8.30 12.77
CA LYS A 260 12.96 8.16 12.38
C LYS A 260 12.49 6.75 12.62
N SER A 261 11.23 6.65 13.04
CA SER A 261 10.55 5.37 13.20
C SER A 261 10.40 4.66 11.86
N ILE A 262 10.44 3.33 11.86
CA ILE A 262 10.37 2.53 10.62
C ILE A 262 9.06 2.75 9.85
N TYR A 263 7.94 3.08 10.52
CA TYR A 263 6.68 3.42 9.83
C TYR A 263 6.79 4.69 8.97
N GLU A 264 7.69 5.61 9.31
CA GLU A 264 7.89 6.88 8.58
C GLU A 264 8.66 6.72 7.28
N LEU A 265 9.28 5.55 7.04
CA LEU A 265 9.95 5.25 5.79
C LEU A 265 8.92 5.23 4.65
N SER A 266 9.20 5.99 3.60
CA SER A 266 8.35 6.03 2.41
C SER A 266 8.90 5.09 1.36
N LEU A 267 8.03 4.24 0.81
CA LEU A 267 8.33 3.51 -0.42
C LEU A 267 7.73 4.19 -1.65
N VAL A 268 7.08 5.34 -1.54
CA VAL A 268 6.48 6.06 -2.68
C VAL A 268 7.57 6.67 -3.54
N LEU A 269 7.56 6.38 -4.84
CA LEU A 269 8.55 6.88 -5.79
C LEU A 269 8.22 8.31 -6.25
N PRO A 270 9.21 9.09 -6.72
CA PRO A 270 9.00 10.49 -7.11
C PRO A 270 7.92 10.71 -8.18
N ASP A 271 7.82 9.83 -9.18
CA ASP A 271 6.82 9.91 -10.24
C ASP A 271 5.41 9.60 -9.72
N GLU A 272 5.28 8.73 -8.72
CA GLU A 272 4.01 8.43 -8.05
C GLU A 272 3.52 9.62 -7.22
N ILE A 273 4.43 10.33 -6.55
CA ILE A 273 4.10 11.61 -5.89
C ILE A 273 3.53 12.61 -6.90
N LEU A 274 4.12 12.69 -8.10
CA LEU A 274 3.63 13.56 -9.17
C LEU A 274 2.25 13.09 -9.69
N LEU A 275 2.04 11.79 -9.84
CA LEU A 275 0.75 11.21 -10.22
C LEU A 275 -0.35 11.53 -9.20
N MET A 276 -0.08 11.35 -7.90
CA MET A 276 -1.06 11.66 -6.85
C MET A 276 -1.38 13.16 -6.79
N LYS A 277 -0.38 14.02 -7.06
CA LYS A 277 -0.59 15.47 -7.17
C LYS A 277 -1.42 15.85 -8.39
N SER A 278 -1.18 15.25 -9.55
CA SER A 278 -1.93 15.54 -10.77
C SER A 278 -3.38 15.08 -10.66
N MET A 279 -3.62 13.90 -10.08
CA MET A 279 -4.95 13.37 -9.77
C MET A 279 -5.77 14.33 -8.88
N ASN A 280 -5.11 14.98 -7.92
CA ASN A 280 -5.74 15.92 -7.00
C ASN A 280 -5.74 17.38 -7.48
N ASN A 281 -5.28 17.65 -8.71
CA ASN A 281 -5.32 18.98 -9.31
C ASN A 281 -6.71 19.28 -9.91
N THR A 282 -7.71 19.28 -9.05
CA THR A 282 -9.14 19.37 -9.43
C THR A 282 -9.73 20.76 -9.24
N GLN A 283 -8.92 21.76 -8.92
CA GLN A 283 -9.41 23.10 -8.60
C GLN A 283 -10.05 23.75 -9.83
N VAL A 284 -11.32 24.12 -9.69
CA VAL A 284 -12.07 24.86 -10.71
C VAL A 284 -12.82 25.99 -10.02
N LEU A 285 -12.86 27.16 -10.66
CA LEU A 285 -13.65 28.29 -10.17
C LEU A 285 -15.13 27.88 -10.10
N PHE A 286 -15.62 27.71 -8.87
CA PHE A 286 -17.04 27.51 -8.61
C PHE A 286 -17.62 28.83 -8.10
N PRO A 287 -18.71 29.36 -8.66
CA PRO A 287 -19.32 30.60 -8.18
C PRO A 287 -19.86 30.40 -6.75
N SER A 288 -19.08 30.78 -5.74
CA SER A 288 -19.42 30.59 -4.32
C SER A 288 -20.55 31.50 -3.83
N VAL A 289 -21.09 32.36 -4.71
CA VAL A 289 -22.09 33.39 -4.38
C VAL A 289 -23.52 33.00 -4.76
N THR A 290 -23.73 31.86 -5.42
CA THR A 290 -25.08 31.39 -5.79
C THR A 290 -25.44 30.09 -5.08
N CYS A 291 -26.66 30.04 -4.56
CA CYS A 291 -27.25 28.79 -4.08
C CYS A 291 -27.93 28.06 -5.24
N ILE A 292 -28.11 26.74 -5.12
CA ILE A 292 -28.73 25.92 -6.16
C ILE A 292 -30.12 26.42 -6.63
N HIS A 293 -30.90 27.04 -5.74
CA HIS A 293 -32.19 27.63 -6.10
C HIS A 293 -32.08 28.90 -6.96
N HIS A 294 -30.97 29.64 -6.89
CA HIS A 294 -30.71 30.78 -7.78
C HIS A 294 -30.41 30.29 -9.20
N GLU A 295 -29.57 29.26 -9.33
CA GLU A 295 -29.27 28.63 -10.62
C GLU A 295 -30.54 28.01 -11.25
N PHE A 296 -31.40 27.40 -10.42
CA PHE A 296 -32.71 26.93 -10.88
C PHE A 296 -33.56 28.08 -11.44
N VAL A 297 -33.66 29.22 -10.74
CA VAL A 297 -34.41 30.38 -11.24
C VAL A 297 -33.80 30.93 -12.53
N HIS A 298 -32.47 30.97 -12.65
CA HIS A 298 -31.79 31.36 -13.89
C HIS A 298 -32.21 30.46 -15.07
N GLN A 299 -32.20 29.14 -14.85
CA GLN A 299 -32.65 28.16 -15.85
C GLN A 299 -34.12 28.35 -16.24
N VAL A 300 -35.00 28.68 -15.29
CA VAL A 300 -36.41 28.99 -15.56
C VAL A 300 -36.55 30.21 -16.45
N MET A 301 -35.77 31.27 -16.19
CA MET A 301 -35.80 32.50 -17.00
C MET A 301 -35.33 32.26 -18.44
N GLU A 302 -34.34 31.40 -18.65
CA GLU A 302 -33.85 31.07 -19.99
C GLU A 302 -34.79 30.13 -20.76
N HIS A 303 -35.46 29.21 -20.06
CA HIS A 303 -36.21 28.11 -20.67
C HIS A 303 -37.59 27.83 -20.03
N PRO A 304 -38.47 28.85 -19.91
CA PRO A 304 -39.68 28.75 -19.09
C PRO A 304 -40.65 27.66 -19.54
N GLN A 305 -40.78 27.45 -20.85
CA GLN A 305 -41.76 26.53 -21.44
C GLN A 305 -41.20 25.12 -21.70
N LYS A 306 -39.93 24.84 -21.37
CA LYS A 306 -39.40 23.47 -21.48
C LYS A 306 -39.90 22.64 -20.31
N VAL A 307 -40.17 21.35 -20.56
CA VAL A 307 -40.48 20.38 -19.50
C VAL A 307 -39.28 20.27 -18.55
N ALA A 308 -39.52 20.50 -17.26
CA ALA A 308 -38.52 20.47 -16.21
C ALA A 308 -38.54 19.15 -15.42
N VAL A 309 -39.75 18.64 -15.16
CA VAL A 309 -39.96 17.37 -14.44
C VAL A 309 -41.13 16.63 -15.07
N GLU A 310 -40.99 15.32 -15.21
CA GLU A 310 -41.99 14.41 -15.76
C GLU A 310 -41.98 13.11 -14.95
N LEU A 311 -43.17 12.61 -14.66
CA LEU A 311 -43.38 11.31 -14.04
C LEU A 311 -44.67 10.70 -14.59
N ASP A 312 -44.54 9.53 -15.21
CA ASP A 312 -45.63 8.87 -15.93
C ASP A 312 -46.28 9.81 -16.96
N ASP A 313 -47.60 10.05 -16.87
CA ASP A 313 -48.34 10.94 -17.78
C ASP A 313 -48.39 12.41 -17.32
N GLN A 314 -47.68 12.77 -16.24
CA GLN A 314 -47.66 14.12 -15.69
C GLN A 314 -46.34 14.81 -15.99
N SER A 315 -46.40 16.07 -16.41
CA SER A 315 -45.21 16.92 -16.56
C SER A 315 -45.50 18.34 -16.11
N LEU A 316 -44.44 19.04 -15.69
CA LEU A 316 -44.45 20.49 -15.45
C LEU A 316 -43.34 21.12 -16.27
N THR A 317 -43.66 22.26 -16.88
CA THR A 317 -42.66 23.18 -17.44
C THR A 317 -41.86 23.86 -16.32
N TYR A 318 -40.72 24.47 -16.67
CA TYR A 318 -39.92 25.23 -15.70
C TYR A 318 -40.73 26.35 -15.02
N ASP A 319 -41.57 27.06 -15.77
CA ASP A 319 -42.39 28.16 -15.24
C ASP A 319 -43.48 27.64 -14.26
N GLU A 320 -44.15 26.55 -14.62
CA GLU A 320 -45.13 25.89 -13.74
C GLU A 320 -44.48 25.31 -12.48
N LEU A 321 -43.32 24.66 -12.63
CA LEU A 321 -42.57 24.13 -11.48
C LEU A 321 -42.16 25.27 -10.53
N LEU A 322 -41.66 26.38 -11.06
CA LEU A 322 -41.29 27.55 -10.25
C LEU A 322 -42.51 28.11 -9.50
N TYR A 323 -43.67 28.22 -10.14
CA TYR A 323 -44.90 28.67 -9.49
C TYR A 323 -45.22 27.82 -8.24
N TYR A 324 -45.24 26.48 -8.37
CA TYR A 324 -45.54 25.60 -7.23
C TYR A 324 -44.45 25.64 -6.14
N VAL A 325 -43.18 25.74 -6.52
CA VAL A 325 -42.06 25.88 -5.59
C VAL A 325 -42.17 27.19 -4.80
N GLN A 326 -42.48 28.31 -5.45
CA GLN A 326 -42.62 29.61 -4.81
C GLN A 326 -43.82 29.65 -3.86
N VAL A 327 -44.99 29.16 -4.29
CA VAL A 327 -46.19 29.10 -3.43
C VAL A 327 -45.91 28.24 -2.19
N SER A 328 -45.27 27.09 -2.36
CA SER A 328 -44.92 26.20 -1.25
C SER A 328 -43.89 26.84 -0.32
N SER A 329 -42.87 27.50 -0.86
CA SER A 329 -41.86 28.23 -0.09
C SER A 329 -42.49 29.37 0.74
N LEU A 330 -43.38 30.16 0.13
CA LEU A 330 -44.12 31.22 0.84
C LEU A 330 -45.01 30.66 1.95
N ASN A 331 -45.61 29.48 1.77
CA ASN A 331 -46.36 28.80 2.82
C ASN A 331 -45.46 28.39 3.99
N LEU A 332 -44.28 27.82 3.70
CA LEU A 332 -43.28 27.48 4.71
C LEU A 332 -42.84 28.72 5.52
N LEU A 333 -42.61 29.85 4.85
CA LEU A 333 -42.19 31.10 5.50
C LEU A 333 -43.31 31.75 6.32
N ASN A 334 -44.51 31.88 5.75
CA ASN A 334 -45.59 32.67 6.36
C ASN A 334 -46.42 31.89 7.37
N GLU A 335 -46.79 30.65 7.03
CA GLU A 335 -47.68 29.83 7.86
C GLU A 335 -46.88 28.97 8.84
N GLN A 336 -45.81 28.33 8.36
CA GLN A 336 -44.97 27.44 9.19
C GLN A 336 -43.81 28.15 9.89
N ARG A 337 -43.54 29.42 9.53
CA ARG A 337 -42.49 30.28 10.12
C ARG A 337 -41.10 29.67 10.09
N VAL A 338 -40.78 28.97 9.00
CA VAL A 338 -39.45 28.40 8.75
C VAL A 338 -38.39 29.51 8.75
N LEU A 339 -37.31 29.27 9.48
CA LEU A 339 -36.12 30.10 9.50
C LEU A 339 -34.98 29.48 8.69
N VAL A 340 -34.00 30.31 8.36
CA VAL A 340 -32.78 29.85 7.67
C VAL A 340 -32.07 28.81 8.54
N GLY A 341 -31.81 27.64 7.97
CA GLY A 341 -31.16 26.51 8.63
C GLY A 341 -32.10 25.52 9.32
N ASP A 342 -33.41 25.78 9.36
CA ASP A 342 -34.37 24.82 9.92
C ASP A 342 -34.39 23.51 9.11
N ILE A 343 -34.37 22.38 9.83
CA ILE A 343 -34.42 21.06 9.22
C ILE A 343 -35.90 20.67 9.03
N ILE A 344 -36.30 20.46 7.78
CA ILE A 344 -37.67 20.11 7.42
C ILE A 344 -37.70 18.68 6.89
N CYS A 345 -38.39 17.81 7.63
CA CYS A 345 -38.57 16.42 7.24
C CYS A 345 -39.60 16.32 6.10
N GLN A 346 -39.21 15.72 4.99
CA GLN A 346 -40.09 15.48 3.85
C GLN A 346 -40.36 13.98 3.73
N CYS A 347 -41.59 13.57 4.07
CA CYS A 347 -42.05 12.19 3.98
C CYS A 347 -43.12 12.07 2.90
N VAL A 348 -42.70 11.85 1.66
CA VAL A 348 -43.60 11.73 0.51
C VAL A 348 -43.18 10.56 -0.37
N GLU A 349 -44.14 9.96 -1.08
CA GLU A 349 -43.82 9.00 -2.13
C GLU A 349 -43.17 9.68 -3.34
N ARG A 350 -42.47 8.89 -4.16
CA ARG A 350 -41.87 9.36 -5.41
C ARG A 350 -42.94 9.99 -6.30
N SER A 351 -42.86 11.31 -6.45
CA SER A 351 -43.88 12.14 -7.11
C SER A 351 -43.28 13.47 -7.57
N ILE A 352 -43.97 14.20 -8.45
CA ILE A 352 -43.59 15.59 -8.79
C ILE A 352 -43.60 16.49 -7.54
N SER A 353 -44.54 16.25 -6.61
CA SER A 353 -44.61 16.94 -5.31
C SER A 353 -43.36 16.74 -4.45
N MET A 354 -42.63 15.62 -4.61
CA MET A 354 -41.34 15.42 -3.95
C MET A 354 -40.33 16.49 -4.39
N VAL A 355 -40.18 16.70 -5.70
CA VAL A 355 -39.27 17.70 -6.26
C VAL A 355 -39.69 19.12 -5.85
N ILE A 356 -40.99 19.42 -5.91
CA ILE A 356 -41.53 20.71 -5.45
C ILE A 356 -41.15 20.97 -3.98
N GLY A 357 -41.39 20.00 -3.10
CA GLY A 357 -41.08 20.15 -1.68
C GLY A 357 -39.59 20.32 -1.38
N MET A 358 -38.72 19.55 -2.03
CA MET A 358 -37.25 19.68 -1.87
C MET A 358 -36.79 21.09 -2.24
N MET A 359 -37.22 21.59 -3.41
CA MET A 359 -36.86 22.91 -3.91
C MET A 359 -37.49 24.04 -3.08
N ALA A 360 -38.73 23.87 -2.61
CA ALA A 360 -39.42 24.85 -1.78
C ALA A 360 -38.75 25.02 -0.41
N ILE A 361 -38.33 23.91 0.21
CA ILE A 361 -37.57 23.93 1.48
C ILE A 361 -36.26 24.68 1.30
N VAL A 362 -35.49 24.34 0.25
CA VAL A 362 -34.21 24.99 -0.04
C VAL A 362 -34.40 26.48 -0.38
N MET A 363 -35.47 26.84 -1.10
CA MET A 363 -35.80 28.23 -1.43
C MET A 363 -36.24 29.04 -0.20
N ALA A 364 -36.89 28.40 0.78
CA ALA A 364 -37.22 29.02 2.06
C ALA A 364 -36.00 29.17 2.99
N GLY A 365 -34.83 28.63 2.61
CA GLY A 365 -33.61 28.64 3.41
C GLY A 365 -33.51 27.48 4.41
N GLY A 366 -34.44 26.52 4.35
CA GLY A 366 -34.40 25.31 5.16
C GLY A 366 -33.53 24.21 4.56
N VAL A 367 -33.27 23.18 5.36
CA VAL A 367 -32.55 21.96 4.97
C VAL A 367 -33.57 20.83 4.86
N TYR A 368 -33.73 20.23 3.67
CA TYR A 368 -34.64 19.10 3.52
C TYR A 368 -34.00 17.82 4.09
N CYS A 369 -34.78 17.08 4.88
CA CYS A 369 -34.39 15.77 5.41
C CYS A 369 -35.35 14.72 4.81
N PRO A 370 -34.91 13.90 3.85
CA PRO A 370 -35.79 12.93 3.21
C PRO A 370 -36.12 11.80 4.19
N LEU A 371 -37.41 11.50 4.33
CA LEU A 371 -37.92 10.35 5.06
C LEU A 371 -38.66 9.45 4.09
N SER A 372 -38.29 8.17 4.06
CA SER A 372 -39.01 7.18 3.27
C SER A 372 -40.28 6.75 4.03
N PRO A 373 -41.48 6.88 3.44
CA PRO A 373 -42.71 6.38 4.06
C PRO A 373 -42.75 4.85 4.18
N ARG A 374 -41.81 4.15 3.54
CA ARG A 374 -41.67 2.69 3.57
C ARG A 374 -40.72 2.21 4.67
N ASP A 375 -39.98 3.12 5.28
CA ASP A 375 -39.04 2.75 6.33
C ASP A 375 -39.81 2.44 7.63
N PRO A 376 -39.42 1.41 8.39
CA PRO A 376 -40.02 1.14 9.69
C PRO A 376 -39.89 2.37 10.61
N GLU A 377 -40.89 2.64 11.45
CA GLU A 377 -40.91 3.81 12.36
C GLU A 377 -39.64 3.93 13.23
N HIS A 378 -38.98 2.82 13.54
CA HIS A 378 -37.75 2.77 14.32
C HIS A 378 -36.46 3.05 13.51
N ARG A 379 -36.54 3.30 12.20
CA ARG A 379 -35.40 3.49 11.29
C ARG A 379 -35.37 4.88 10.63
N LEU A 380 -35.89 5.90 11.31
CA LEU A 380 -35.85 7.30 10.87
C LEU A 380 -34.45 7.92 11.05
N HIS A 381 -33.41 7.27 10.51
CA HIS A 381 -32.06 7.82 10.45
C HIS A 381 -31.79 8.30 9.02
N ALA A 382 -31.48 9.58 8.87
CA ALA A 382 -31.04 10.13 7.59
C ALA A 382 -29.72 9.46 7.18
N LEU A 383 -29.71 8.83 6.01
CA LEU A 383 -28.50 8.31 5.38
C LEU A 383 -27.86 9.42 4.54
N ALA A 384 -26.57 9.68 4.76
CA ALA A 384 -25.78 10.56 3.92
C ALA A 384 -24.97 9.69 2.94
N THR A 385 -25.03 10.00 1.65
CA THR A 385 -24.15 9.43 0.62
C THR A 385 -23.25 10.53 0.09
N ILE A 386 -21.96 10.25 -0.01
CA ILE A 386 -20.95 11.18 -0.50
C ILE A 386 -20.45 10.65 -1.84
N ALA A 387 -20.51 11.48 -2.89
CA ALA A 387 -19.90 11.20 -4.18
C ALA A 387 -18.74 12.16 -4.41
N CYS A 388 -17.52 11.63 -4.45
CA CYS A 388 -16.29 12.43 -4.57
C CYS A 388 -15.43 12.05 -5.77
N THR A 389 -15.68 10.90 -6.38
CA THR A 389 -14.87 10.32 -7.45
C THR A 389 -15.79 9.82 -8.56
N PHE A 390 -15.29 9.79 -9.79
CA PHE A 390 -16.06 9.30 -10.93
C PHE A 390 -15.17 8.65 -11.98
N HIS A 391 -15.76 7.73 -12.74
CA HIS A 391 -15.17 7.09 -13.90
C HIS A 391 -16.19 7.08 -15.05
N LEU A 392 -15.82 7.60 -16.22
CA LEU A 392 -16.66 7.52 -17.42
C LEU A 392 -16.54 6.11 -18.03
N VAL A 393 -17.66 5.42 -18.19
CA VAL A 393 -17.70 4.05 -18.74
C VAL A 393 -18.41 4.09 -20.09
N ASP A 394 -17.69 3.77 -21.16
CA ASP A 394 -18.23 3.76 -22.53
C ASP A 394 -19.04 2.48 -22.84
N ASP A 395 -18.73 1.35 -22.20
CA ASP A 395 -19.46 0.09 -22.38
C ASP A 395 -19.38 -0.79 -21.11
N LEU A 396 -20.52 -1.31 -20.65
CA LEU A 396 -20.64 -2.10 -19.40
C LEU A 396 -20.40 -3.60 -19.61
N VAL A 397 -20.20 -4.03 -20.85
CA VAL A 397 -20.10 -5.46 -21.19
C VAL A 397 -18.71 -6.00 -20.77
N ASN A 398 -18.71 -7.02 -19.91
CA ASN A 398 -17.56 -7.85 -19.49
C ASN A 398 -16.55 -7.29 -18.46
N LYS A 399 -16.81 -6.16 -17.77
CA LYS A 399 -15.95 -5.78 -16.62
C LYS A 399 -16.34 -6.53 -15.34
N LYS A 400 -15.37 -7.19 -14.69
CA LYS A 400 -15.54 -7.87 -13.39
C LYS A 400 -15.66 -6.89 -12.20
N SER A 401 -15.11 -5.68 -12.34
CA SER A 401 -15.22 -4.57 -11.41
C SER A 401 -15.18 -3.26 -12.21
N ILE A 402 -15.89 -2.24 -11.73
CA ILE A 402 -15.84 -0.88 -12.29
C ILE A 402 -14.97 -0.06 -11.35
N GLU A 403 -14.02 0.65 -11.92
CA GLU A 403 -13.11 1.53 -11.18
C GLU A 403 -13.89 2.68 -10.54
N ILE A 404 -13.53 3.07 -9.32
CA ILE A 404 -14.07 4.23 -8.62
C ILE A 404 -13.71 5.52 -9.38
N GLY A 405 -12.52 5.55 -9.99
CA GLY A 405 -12.09 6.60 -10.91
C GLY A 405 -11.22 7.68 -10.26
N VAL A 406 -11.44 8.94 -10.64
CA VAL A 406 -10.65 10.10 -10.19
C VAL A 406 -11.50 11.11 -9.42
N PRO A 407 -10.90 11.98 -8.57
CA PRO A 407 -11.65 12.98 -7.83
C PRO A 407 -12.42 13.96 -8.73
N LEU A 408 -13.61 14.35 -8.28
CA LEU A 408 -14.43 15.40 -8.88
C LEU A 408 -13.77 16.78 -8.71
N HIS A 409 -14.25 17.78 -9.46
CA HIS A 409 -13.78 19.17 -9.33
C HIS A 409 -13.91 19.68 -7.89
N ASN A 410 -12.84 20.29 -7.38
CA ASN A 410 -12.71 20.79 -6.01
C ASN A 410 -12.79 19.70 -4.91
N TYR A 411 -12.68 18.42 -5.28
CA TYR A 411 -12.48 17.30 -4.35
C TYR A 411 -11.05 16.77 -4.43
N ARG A 412 -10.59 16.17 -3.35
CA ARG A 412 -9.30 15.48 -3.27
C ARG A 412 -9.49 14.09 -2.67
N SER A 413 -8.64 13.16 -3.07
CA SER A 413 -8.54 11.84 -2.46
C SER A 413 -7.11 11.57 -2.00
N MET A 414 -6.97 11.05 -0.80
CA MET A 414 -5.72 10.50 -0.25
C MET A 414 -5.94 9.04 0.11
N ILE A 415 -4.89 8.24 -0.03
CA ILE A 415 -4.88 6.83 0.34
C ILE A 415 -3.74 6.66 1.34
N LEU A 416 -4.09 6.27 2.56
CA LEU A 416 -3.15 6.23 3.67
C LEU A 416 -3.08 4.84 4.29
N ASP A 417 -1.90 4.45 4.75
CA ASP A 417 -1.73 3.29 5.63
C ASP A 417 -2.25 3.59 7.05
N GLU A 418 -2.21 2.58 7.93
CA GLU A 418 -2.67 2.72 9.32
C GLU A 418 -1.88 3.75 10.14
N PHE A 419 -0.69 4.16 9.66
CA PHE A 419 0.18 5.16 10.28
C PHE A 419 0.01 6.55 9.64
N SER A 420 -1.05 6.76 8.88
CA SER A 420 -1.35 8.00 8.15
C SER A 420 -0.25 8.39 7.15
N LYS A 421 0.44 7.41 6.55
CA LYS A 421 1.43 7.65 5.49
C LYS A 421 0.85 7.29 4.14
N SER A 422 1.21 8.06 3.11
CA SER A 422 0.81 7.75 1.74
C SER A 422 1.30 6.37 1.32
N VAL A 423 0.40 5.57 0.76
CA VAL A 423 0.73 4.30 0.12
C VAL A 423 1.26 4.52 -1.29
N PHE A 424 2.04 3.57 -1.80
CA PHE A 424 2.51 3.61 -3.18
C PHE A 424 1.48 3.07 -4.17
N VAL A 425 1.69 3.30 -5.48
CA VAL A 425 0.78 2.81 -6.52
C VAL A 425 0.69 1.28 -6.48
N GLY A 426 -0.54 0.76 -6.40
CA GLY A 426 -0.85 -0.66 -6.30
C GLY A 426 -0.93 -1.20 -4.87
N GLN A 427 -0.50 -0.44 -3.86
CA GLN A 427 -0.68 -0.78 -2.45
C GLN A 427 -2.07 -0.37 -1.97
N GLU A 428 -2.68 -1.23 -1.16
CA GLU A 428 -3.97 -0.96 -0.52
C GLU A 428 -3.80 -0.03 0.68
N GLY A 429 -4.71 0.91 0.84
CA GLY A 429 -4.81 1.78 2.01
C GLY A 429 -6.22 2.34 2.17
N GLU A 430 -6.44 3.06 3.26
CA GLU A 430 -7.75 3.65 3.56
C GLU A 430 -7.97 4.96 2.79
N LEU A 431 -9.17 5.14 2.27
CA LEU A 431 -9.58 6.32 1.50
C LEU A 431 -9.97 7.50 2.40
N PHE A 432 -9.35 8.65 2.14
CA PHE A 432 -9.66 9.94 2.75
C PHE A 432 -10.09 10.93 1.67
N LEU A 433 -11.23 11.60 1.87
CA LEU A 433 -11.86 12.50 0.90
C LEU A 433 -11.85 13.93 1.42
N GLY A 434 -11.21 14.84 0.70
CA GLY A 434 -11.09 16.25 1.04
C GLY A 434 -11.79 17.17 0.03
N GLY A 435 -11.83 18.46 0.34
CA GLY A 435 -12.34 19.49 -0.56
C GLY A 435 -13.77 19.96 -0.25
N ILE A 436 -14.44 20.56 -1.24
CA ILE A 436 -15.65 21.37 -1.01
C ILE A 436 -16.88 20.56 -0.55
N GLY A 437 -16.89 19.25 -0.80
CA GLY A 437 -18.01 18.37 -0.40
C GLY A 437 -17.79 17.61 0.90
N VAL A 438 -16.73 17.93 1.66
CA VAL A 438 -16.63 17.45 3.04
C VAL A 438 -17.81 18.04 3.83
N PHE A 439 -18.64 17.16 4.39
CA PHE A 439 -19.84 17.53 5.12
C PHE A 439 -19.50 18.14 6.49
N ALA A 440 -20.45 18.86 7.08
CA ALA A 440 -20.25 19.56 8.35
C ALA A 440 -20.11 18.63 9.57
N GLY A 441 -20.54 17.38 9.46
CA GLY A 441 -20.56 16.39 10.53
C GLY A 441 -21.87 15.62 10.62
N TYR A 442 -21.91 14.62 11.50
CA TYR A 442 -23.14 13.89 11.80
C TYR A 442 -24.00 14.69 12.78
N LEU A 443 -25.26 14.91 12.41
CA LEU A 443 -26.20 15.72 13.19
C LEU A 443 -26.33 15.21 14.63
N GLY A 444 -25.98 16.07 15.59
CA GLY A 444 -26.05 15.77 17.04
C GLY A 444 -25.11 14.66 17.51
N ARG A 445 -24.10 14.30 16.71
CA ARG A 445 -23.17 13.18 16.96
C ARG A 445 -21.72 13.62 16.83
N ASP A 446 -21.31 14.53 17.71
CA ASP A 446 -19.93 15.05 17.76
C ASP A 446 -18.90 13.92 17.92
N ASP A 447 -19.25 12.84 18.62
CA ASP A 447 -18.45 11.63 18.80
C ASP A 447 -18.15 10.88 17.50
N LEU A 448 -19.10 10.88 16.56
CA LEU A 448 -18.91 10.30 15.23
C LEU A 448 -18.24 11.31 14.30
N THR A 449 -18.60 12.59 14.40
CA THR A 449 -18.02 13.67 13.58
C THR A 449 -16.52 13.75 13.78
N SER A 450 -16.03 13.73 15.02
CA SER A 450 -14.59 13.79 15.31
C SER A 450 -13.81 12.55 14.89
N LYS A 451 -14.49 11.42 14.63
CA LYS A 451 -13.87 10.18 14.13
C LYS A 451 -13.83 10.15 12.61
N ALA A 452 -14.87 10.68 11.96
CA ALA A 452 -15.01 10.69 10.51
C ALA A 452 -14.29 11.87 9.87
N LEU A 453 -14.28 13.04 10.51
CA LEU A 453 -13.61 14.25 10.00
C LEU A 453 -12.29 14.43 10.72
N VAL A 454 -11.20 14.34 9.97
CA VAL A 454 -9.82 14.42 10.48
C VAL A 454 -9.08 15.59 9.83
N ASP A 455 -8.22 16.25 10.60
CA ASP A 455 -7.31 17.27 10.09
C ASP A 455 -6.03 16.59 9.59
N ILE A 456 -5.67 16.84 8.34
CA ILE A 456 -4.43 16.38 7.72
C ILE A 456 -3.78 17.60 7.08
N ASP A 457 -2.63 18.02 7.63
CA ASP A 457 -1.86 19.18 7.20
C ASP A 457 -2.67 20.49 7.13
N GLY A 458 -3.64 20.67 8.03
CA GLY A 458 -4.48 21.88 8.13
C GLY A 458 -5.69 21.89 7.19
N GLU A 459 -5.96 20.78 6.49
CA GLU A 459 -7.18 20.57 5.71
C GLU A 459 -8.04 19.47 6.34
N VAL A 460 -9.36 19.62 6.29
CA VAL A 460 -10.31 18.61 6.81
C VAL A 460 -10.60 17.56 5.74
N PHE A 461 -10.43 16.29 6.11
CA PHE A 461 -10.76 15.12 5.30
C PHE A 461 -11.83 14.26 5.96
N TYR A 462 -12.73 13.70 5.17
CA TYR A 462 -13.59 12.60 5.56
C TYR A 462 -12.87 11.26 5.40
N ARG A 463 -12.71 10.53 6.50
CA ARG A 463 -12.23 9.15 6.56
C ARG A 463 -13.37 8.21 6.15
N ALA A 464 -13.28 7.65 4.94
CA ALA A 464 -14.37 6.87 4.36
C ALA A 464 -14.52 5.47 5.00
N GLY A 465 -13.43 4.91 5.52
CA GLY A 465 -13.40 3.51 5.98
C GLY A 465 -13.21 2.49 4.86
N ASP A 466 -13.19 2.93 3.60
CA ASP A 466 -13.01 2.08 2.43
C ASP A 466 -11.52 1.81 2.19
N LEU A 467 -11.18 0.54 1.96
CA LEU A 467 -9.86 0.13 1.50
C LEU A 467 -9.83 0.17 -0.03
N VAL A 468 -8.88 0.92 -0.58
CA VAL A 468 -8.74 1.16 -2.01
C VAL A 468 -7.26 1.10 -2.41
N LYS A 469 -7.01 1.00 -3.70
CA LYS A 469 -5.68 1.21 -4.28
C LYS A 469 -5.75 2.08 -5.51
N VAL A 470 -4.66 2.81 -5.78
CA VAL A 470 -4.47 3.54 -7.04
C VAL A 470 -3.65 2.70 -8.01
N ASP A 471 -4.06 2.66 -9.26
CA ASP A 471 -3.27 2.06 -10.34
C ASP A 471 -2.27 3.04 -10.98
N ASN A 472 -1.49 2.55 -11.96
CA ASN A 472 -0.49 3.36 -12.66
C ASN A 472 -1.08 4.46 -13.57
N LYS A 473 -2.40 4.55 -13.69
CA LYS A 473 -3.11 5.62 -14.41
C LYS A 473 -3.75 6.63 -13.46
N GLY A 474 -3.64 6.42 -12.14
CA GLY A 474 -4.27 7.26 -11.13
C GLY A 474 -5.75 6.95 -10.93
N LEU A 475 -6.23 5.77 -11.33
CA LEU A 475 -7.60 5.34 -11.05
C LEU A 475 -7.68 4.62 -9.71
N LEU A 476 -8.69 4.97 -8.92
CA LEU A 476 -9.06 4.26 -7.70
C LEU A 476 -9.84 2.98 -8.02
N HIS A 477 -9.51 1.90 -7.33
CA HIS A 477 -10.14 0.57 -7.44
C HIS A 477 -10.72 0.11 -6.12
#